data_AF-A0A501W220-F1
#
_entry.id   AF-A0A501W220-F1
#
_cell.length_a   1.000
_cell.length_b   1.000
_cell.length_c   1.000
_cell.angle_alpha   90.00
_cell.angle_beta   90.00
_cell.angle_gamma   90.00
#
_symmetry.space_group_name_H-M   'P 1'
#
loop_
_entity.id
_entity.type
_entity.pdbx_description
1 polymer ?
#
loop_
_entity_poly.entity_id
_entity_poly.type
_entity_poly.pdbx_seq_one_letter_code
_entity_poly.pdbx_strand_id
1 'polypeptide(L)'
;MKPRQTKTIPQKDLFQSQLVDIINLNHPLVRLANIIDWNQLDNELGRHFSTVGAAALPTRLMVGLLYLQHLHNLSDEMVLEQWLESPYYQYFCGETFFQHDFPCHPTSLVKWRKRLGEEGCEWLLTQTIQAGLKLKVIKPASLKRVVVDTTVQEKNITFPTDAKLYNKARQQLTQVAKEQNITLRQTYDKACRELMPKIGRYG
;
A
#
# COMPACT_ATOMS: atom_id res chain seq x y z
N MET A 1 -4.53 2.02 23.18
CA MET A 1 -4.97 0.71 23.70
C MET A 1 -4.82 -0.38 22.67
N LYS A 2 -4.64 -1.62 23.15
CA LYS A 2 -4.70 -2.83 22.31
C LYS A 2 -5.99 -2.84 21.46
N PRO A 3 -5.92 -3.41 20.26
CA PRO A 3 -7.09 -3.58 19.40
C PRO A 3 -8.21 -4.33 20.12
N ARG A 4 -9.47 -3.94 19.85
CA ARG A 4 -10.63 -4.63 20.41
C ARG A 4 -10.67 -6.05 19.85
N GLN A 5 -10.78 -7.05 20.71
CA GLN A 5 -11.04 -8.42 20.27
C GLN A 5 -12.42 -8.48 19.61
N THR A 6 -12.50 -9.22 18.51
CA THR A 6 -13.76 -9.49 17.82
C THR A 6 -14.64 -10.29 18.76
N LYS A 7 -15.73 -9.68 19.26
CA LYS A 7 -16.64 -10.34 20.20
C LYS A 7 -17.43 -11.41 19.46
N THR A 8 -17.29 -12.66 19.86
CA THR A 8 -18.24 -13.71 19.48
C THR A 8 -19.52 -13.44 20.27
N ILE A 9 -20.57 -12.95 19.61
CA ILE A 9 -21.86 -12.74 20.26
C ILE A 9 -22.48 -14.13 20.46
N PRO A 10 -22.65 -14.62 21.69
CA PRO A 10 -23.11 -15.99 21.94
C PRO A 10 -24.59 -16.17 21.58
N GLN A 11 -25.35 -15.08 21.54
CA GLN A 11 -26.75 -15.07 21.18
C GLN A 11 -26.89 -14.71 19.70
N LYS A 12 -27.49 -15.61 18.93
CA LYS A 12 -27.97 -15.29 17.58
C LYS A 12 -28.98 -14.15 17.75
N ASP A 13 -28.73 -13.02 17.12
CA ASP A 13 -29.78 -12.02 16.97
C ASP A 13 -30.89 -12.70 16.16
N LEU A 14 -32.05 -12.92 16.78
CA LEU A 14 -33.05 -13.91 16.34
C LEU A 14 -33.55 -13.65 14.91
N PHE A 15 -33.42 -12.39 14.47
CA PHE A 15 -33.96 -11.89 13.20
C PHE A 15 -32.89 -11.50 12.18
N GLN A 16 -31.59 -11.59 12.50
CA GLN A 16 -30.52 -11.26 11.56
C GLN A 16 -29.82 -12.53 11.05
N SER A 17 -29.85 -12.72 9.73
CA SER A 17 -29.09 -13.77 9.06
C SER A 17 -27.58 -13.52 9.22
N GLN A 18 -26.83 -14.54 9.62
CA GLN A 18 -25.39 -14.42 9.72
C GLN A 18 -24.74 -14.45 8.33
N LEU A 19 -23.58 -13.83 8.19
CA LEU A 19 -22.83 -13.88 6.94
C LEU A 19 -22.52 -15.31 6.50
N VAL A 20 -22.22 -16.22 7.44
CA VAL A 20 -21.98 -17.65 7.18
C VAL A 20 -23.17 -18.37 6.53
N ASP A 21 -24.40 -17.89 6.75
CA ASP A 21 -25.61 -18.46 6.17
C ASP A 21 -25.89 -17.91 4.75
N ILE A 22 -25.24 -16.80 4.38
CA ILE A 22 -25.47 -16.07 3.12
C ILE A 22 -24.33 -16.34 2.11
N ILE A 23 -23.09 -16.46 2.58
CA ILE A 23 -21.90 -16.56 1.74
C ILE A 23 -21.56 -18.00 1.36
N ASN A 24 -20.93 -18.19 0.21
CA ASN A 24 -20.37 -19.49 -0.15
C ASN A 24 -19.09 -19.78 0.66
N LEU A 25 -19.13 -20.82 1.50
CA LEU A 25 -17.98 -21.24 2.33
C LEU A 25 -16.77 -21.72 1.52
N ASN A 26 -16.98 -22.13 0.26
CA ASN A 26 -15.91 -22.53 -0.65
C ASN A 26 -15.21 -21.33 -1.31
N HIS A 27 -15.70 -20.10 -1.09
CA HIS A 27 -15.10 -18.90 -1.65
C HIS A 27 -13.63 -18.73 -1.17
N PRO A 28 -12.68 -18.34 -2.04
CA PRO A 28 -11.27 -18.23 -1.68
C PRO A 28 -10.98 -17.38 -0.44
N LEU A 29 -11.67 -16.24 -0.30
CA LEU A 29 -11.51 -15.36 0.88
C LEU A 29 -12.00 -16.03 2.18
N VAL A 30 -13.08 -16.80 2.12
CA VAL A 30 -13.63 -17.51 3.30
C VAL A 30 -12.66 -18.61 3.74
N ARG A 31 -12.14 -19.37 2.78
CA ARG A 31 -11.11 -20.39 3.05
C ARG A 31 -9.84 -19.77 3.61
N LEU A 32 -9.40 -18.64 3.07
CA LEU A 32 -8.24 -17.90 3.56
C LEU A 32 -8.47 -17.41 5.00
N ALA A 33 -9.65 -16.84 5.30
CA ALA A 33 -10.01 -16.39 6.64
C ALA A 33 -9.89 -17.50 7.69
N ASN A 34 -10.21 -18.75 7.32
CA ASN A 34 -10.15 -19.89 8.23
C ASN A 34 -8.72 -20.43 8.45
N ILE A 35 -7.77 -20.07 7.59
CA ILE A 35 -6.38 -20.58 7.63
C ILE A 35 -5.45 -19.59 8.32
N ILE A 36 -5.77 -18.30 8.24
CA ILE A 36 -5.01 -17.25 8.93
C ILE A 36 -5.22 -17.39 10.44
N ASP A 37 -4.12 -17.43 11.19
CA ASP A 37 -4.16 -17.39 12.65
C ASP A 37 -4.33 -15.95 13.14
N TRP A 38 -5.59 -15.52 13.25
CA TRP A 38 -5.94 -14.17 13.69
C TRP A 38 -5.51 -13.88 15.14
N ASN A 39 -5.39 -14.90 16.00
CA ASN A 39 -4.96 -14.70 17.38
C ASN A 39 -3.47 -14.41 17.44
N GLN A 40 -2.67 -15.09 16.62
CA GLN A 40 -1.25 -14.79 16.47
C GLN A 40 -1.05 -13.37 15.94
N LEU A 41 -1.82 -12.97 14.92
CA LEU A 41 -1.81 -11.61 14.38
C LEU A 41 -2.14 -10.57 15.48
N ASP A 42 -3.18 -10.81 16.27
CA ASP A 42 -3.60 -9.89 17.35
C ASP A 42 -2.53 -9.75 18.44
N ASN A 43 -1.86 -10.86 18.80
CA ASN A 43 -0.82 -10.87 19.82
C ASN A 43 0.45 -10.13 19.39
N GLU A 44 0.92 -10.37 18.16
CA GLU A 44 2.13 -9.72 17.64
C GLU A 44 1.87 -8.25 17.32
N LEU A 45 0.81 -7.95 16.57
CA LEU A 45 0.48 -6.57 16.20
C LEU A 45 0.07 -5.75 17.42
N GLY A 46 -0.55 -6.40 18.42
CA GLY A 46 -0.91 -5.79 19.70
C GLY A 46 0.28 -5.21 20.47
N ARG A 47 1.53 -5.64 20.21
CA ARG A 47 2.75 -5.06 20.81
C ARG A 47 3.01 -3.62 20.35
N HIS A 48 2.57 -3.26 19.15
CA HIS A 48 2.73 -1.91 18.59
C HIS A 48 1.69 -0.91 19.15
N PHE A 49 0.77 -1.36 20.00
CA PHE A 49 -0.28 -0.53 20.59
C PHE A 49 -0.04 -0.31 22.09
N SER A 50 -0.09 0.96 22.52
CA SER A 50 -0.05 1.33 23.94
C SER A 50 -1.20 0.68 24.71
N THR A 51 -1.02 0.39 26.01
CA THR A 51 -2.03 -0.15 26.93
C THR A 51 -3.06 0.89 27.41
N VAL A 52 -2.79 2.18 27.23
CA VAL A 52 -3.64 3.28 27.73
C VAL A 52 -4.27 4.06 26.55
N GLY A 53 -5.44 4.69 26.78
CA GLY A 53 -6.17 5.51 25.79
C GLY A 53 -7.26 4.76 25.01
N ALA A 54 -7.84 5.36 23.96
CA ALA A 54 -8.92 4.73 23.19
C ALA A 54 -8.49 3.40 22.55
N ALA A 55 -9.37 2.38 22.65
CA ALA A 55 -9.15 1.07 22.06
C ALA A 55 -9.08 1.16 20.53
N ALA A 56 -8.04 0.55 19.96
CA ALA A 56 -7.88 0.51 18.52
C ALA A 56 -8.96 -0.39 17.88
N LEU A 57 -9.20 -0.18 16.58
CA LEU A 57 -10.06 -1.04 15.78
C LEU A 57 -9.57 -2.49 15.84
N PRO A 58 -10.47 -3.48 15.67
CA PRO A 58 -10.08 -4.89 15.69
C PRO A 58 -8.96 -5.20 14.69
N THR A 59 -7.98 -6.00 15.11
CA THR A 59 -6.83 -6.36 14.26
C THR A 59 -7.29 -7.08 13.00
N ARG A 60 -8.25 -8.00 13.13
CA ARG A 60 -8.81 -8.74 11.98
C ARG A 60 -9.45 -7.80 10.95
N LEU A 61 -10.16 -6.76 11.39
CA LEU A 61 -10.73 -5.76 10.49
C LEU A 61 -9.62 -5.03 9.74
N MET A 62 -8.64 -4.48 10.46
CA MET A 62 -7.58 -3.66 9.86
C MET A 62 -6.66 -4.46 8.94
N VAL A 63 -6.21 -5.64 9.37
CA VAL A 63 -5.39 -6.53 8.55
C VAL A 63 -6.18 -7.02 7.34
N GLY A 64 -7.47 -7.34 7.51
CA GLY A 64 -8.35 -7.75 6.43
C GLY A 64 -8.48 -6.67 5.34
N LEU A 65 -8.73 -5.42 5.75
CA LEU A 65 -8.84 -4.28 4.84
C LEU A 65 -7.52 -4.02 4.11
N LEU A 66 -6.38 -4.04 4.81
CA LEU A 66 -5.07 -3.85 4.18
C LEU A 66 -4.73 -4.97 3.20
N TYR A 67 -5.08 -6.22 3.53
CA TYR A 67 -4.91 -7.33 2.61
C TYR A 67 -5.73 -7.14 1.33
N LEU A 68 -7.01 -6.80 1.46
CA LEU A 68 -7.91 -6.56 0.32
C LEU A 68 -7.44 -5.36 -0.53
N GLN A 69 -6.96 -4.31 0.14
CA GLN A 69 -6.35 -3.16 -0.49
C GLN A 69 -5.20 -3.56 -1.41
N HIS A 70 -4.25 -4.35 -0.89
CA HIS A 70 -3.09 -4.80 -1.65
C HIS A 70 -3.45 -5.82 -2.74
N LEU A 71 -4.41 -6.71 -2.47
CA LEU A 71 -4.86 -7.72 -3.43
C LEU A 71 -5.47 -7.11 -4.70
N HIS A 72 -6.26 -6.05 -4.52
CA HIS A 72 -6.99 -5.40 -5.62
C HIS A 72 -6.39 -4.07 -6.07
N ASN A 73 -5.24 -3.67 -5.49
CA ASN A 73 -4.58 -2.39 -5.77
C ASN A 73 -5.52 -1.17 -5.62
N LEU A 74 -6.23 -1.12 -4.50
CA LEU A 74 -7.28 -0.12 -4.23
C LEU A 74 -6.75 1.04 -3.37
N SER A 75 -7.44 2.18 -3.42
CA SER A 75 -7.23 3.29 -2.48
C SER A 75 -7.87 2.99 -1.12
N ASP A 76 -7.45 3.70 -0.07
CA ASP A 76 -8.02 3.57 1.28
C ASP A 76 -9.55 3.82 1.31
N GLU A 77 -10.07 4.68 0.42
CA GLU A 77 -11.50 4.98 0.29
C GLU A 77 -12.24 3.87 -0.48
N MET A 78 -11.70 3.47 -1.63
CA MET A 78 -12.31 2.44 -2.49
C MET A 78 -12.42 1.08 -1.80
N VAL A 79 -11.47 0.73 -0.92
CA VAL A 79 -11.56 -0.52 -0.12
C VAL A 79 -12.78 -0.49 0.80
N LEU A 80 -13.07 0.66 1.42
CA LEU A 80 -14.20 0.78 2.33
C LEU A 80 -15.53 0.75 1.58
N GLU A 81 -15.59 1.36 0.40
CA GLU A 81 -16.75 1.27 -0.51
C GLU A 81 -17.02 -0.18 -0.90
N GLN A 82 -16.00 -0.90 -1.39
CA GLN A 82 -16.17 -2.32 -1.75
C GLN A 82 -16.49 -3.22 -0.55
N TRP A 83 -15.99 -2.87 0.64
CA TRP A 83 -16.31 -3.59 1.87
C TRP A 83 -17.78 -3.46 2.24
N LEU A 84 -18.40 -2.30 1.99
CA LEU A 84 -19.81 -2.06 2.24
C LEU A 84 -20.69 -2.87 1.28
N GLU A 85 -20.25 -3.05 0.03
CA GLU A 85 -20.99 -3.81 -0.99
C GLU A 85 -20.84 -5.34 -0.87
N SER A 86 -19.72 -5.84 -0.33
CA SER A 86 -19.36 -7.25 -0.42
C SER A 86 -19.47 -8.01 0.93
N PRO A 87 -20.41 -8.97 1.07
CA PRO A 87 -20.51 -9.78 2.29
C PRO A 87 -19.27 -10.65 2.53
N TYR A 88 -18.54 -11.00 1.47
CA TYR A 88 -17.28 -11.74 1.59
C TYR A 88 -16.16 -10.90 2.22
N TYR A 89 -16.12 -9.60 1.95
CA TYR A 89 -15.12 -8.70 2.52
C TYR A 89 -15.40 -8.48 4.01
N GLN A 90 -16.67 -8.28 4.37
CA GLN A 90 -17.10 -8.14 5.76
C GLN A 90 -16.77 -9.39 6.57
N TYR A 91 -17.08 -10.57 6.03
CA TYR A 91 -16.74 -11.84 6.67
C TYR A 91 -15.23 -12.03 6.85
N PHE A 92 -14.44 -11.71 5.82
CA PHE A 92 -12.98 -11.81 5.89
C PHE A 92 -12.42 -10.90 7.01
N CYS A 93 -12.92 -9.66 7.08
CA CYS A 93 -12.61 -8.68 8.13
C CYS A 93 -13.15 -9.03 9.54
N GLY A 94 -13.95 -10.07 9.67
CA GLY A 94 -14.39 -10.61 10.96
C GLY A 94 -15.76 -10.17 11.42
N GLU A 95 -16.56 -9.57 10.55
CA GLU A 95 -17.97 -9.33 10.84
C GLU A 95 -18.76 -10.64 10.88
N THR A 96 -19.77 -10.67 11.73
CA THR A 96 -20.69 -11.81 11.89
C THR A 96 -22.00 -11.60 11.14
N PHE A 97 -22.45 -10.35 11.08
CA PHE A 97 -23.65 -9.90 10.40
C PHE A 97 -23.27 -8.89 9.31
N PHE A 98 -24.14 -8.74 8.32
CA PHE A 98 -23.92 -7.77 7.24
C PHE A 98 -24.11 -6.34 7.76
N GLN A 99 -23.09 -5.51 7.60
CA GLN A 99 -23.05 -4.11 8.00
C GLN A 99 -23.34 -3.23 6.79
N HIS A 100 -24.05 -2.12 7.03
CA HIS A 100 -24.42 -1.15 5.98
C HIS A 100 -23.66 0.18 6.11
N ASP A 101 -22.91 0.35 7.19
CA ASP A 101 -22.13 1.55 7.47
C ASP A 101 -20.64 1.26 7.38
N PHE A 102 -19.84 2.32 7.13
CA PHE A 102 -18.39 2.17 7.10
C PHE A 102 -17.84 1.71 8.46
N PRO A 103 -16.92 0.73 8.48
CA PRO A 103 -16.39 0.19 9.72
C PRO A 103 -15.40 1.15 10.39
N CYS A 104 -14.81 2.06 9.60
CA CYS A 104 -13.92 3.11 10.07
C CYS A 104 -13.76 4.22 9.02
N HIS A 105 -13.22 5.38 9.45
CA HIS A 105 -12.83 6.43 8.53
C HIS A 105 -11.56 6.05 7.74
N PRO A 106 -11.42 6.38 6.44
CA PRO A 106 -10.25 6.02 5.61
C PRO A 106 -8.89 6.34 6.24
N THR A 107 -8.77 7.51 6.88
CA THR A 107 -7.54 7.91 7.60
C THR A 107 -7.12 6.97 8.73
N SER A 108 -8.01 6.10 9.20
CA SER A 108 -7.69 5.05 10.18
C SER A 108 -6.71 4.04 9.61
N LEU A 109 -6.83 3.69 8.32
CA LEU A 109 -5.89 2.79 7.62
C LEU A 109 -4.49 3.41 7.56
N VAL A 110 -4.40 4.69 7.19
CA VAL A 110 -3.13 5.44 7.20
C VAL A 110 -2.49 5.47 8.59
N LYS A 111 -3.27 5.81 9.62
CA LYS A 111 -2.78 5.87 11.01
C LYS A 111 -2.32 4.51 11.51
N TRP A 112 -3.01 3.44 11.12
CA TRP A 112 -2.69 2.08 11.52
C TRP A 112 -1.41 1.59 10.85
N ARG A 113 -1.24 1.81 9.54
CA ARG A 113 0.02 1.53 8.83
C ARG A 113 1.21 2.27 9.44
N LYS A 114 1.05 3.57 9.70
CA LYS A 114 2.09 4.39 10.36
C LYS A 114 2.46 3.88 11.75
N ARG A 115 1.50 3.36 12.51
CA ARG A 115 1.73 2.82 13.85
C ARG A 115 2.42 1.45 13.82
N LEU A 116 2.10 0.64 12.81
CA LEU A 116 2.71 -0.67 12.63
C LEU A 116 4.20 -0.56 12.25
N GLY A 117 4.54 0.50 11.50
CA GLY A 117 5.89 0.70 10.99
C GLY A 117 6.23 -0.31 9.90
N GLU A 118 7.48 -0.25 9.44
CA GLU A 118 8.01 -1.13 8.40
C GLU A 118 8.05 -2.60 8.89
N GLU A 119 8.61 -2.84 10.07
CA GLU A 119 8.75 -4.18 10.66
C GLU A 119 7.42 -4.94 10.73
N GLY A 120 6.36 -4.28 11.18
CA GLY A 120 5.06 -4.95 11.27
C GLY A 120 4.39 -5.16 9.91
N CYS A 121 4.67 -4.31 8.92
CA CYS A 121 4.19 -4.50 7.55
C CYS A 121 4.93 -5.68 6.87
N GLU A 122 6.24 -5.79 7.05
CA GLU A 122 7.03 -6.94 6.60
C GLU A 122 6.57 -8.23 7.26
N TRP A 123 6.25 -8.17 8.55
CA TRP A 123 5.74 -9.32 9.27
C TRP A 123 4.36 -9.76 8.74
N LEU A 124 3.45 -8.82 8.47
CA LEU A 124 2.18 -9.10 7.81
C LEU A 124 2.36 -9.77 6.44
N LEU A 125 3.30 -9.26 5.63
CA LEU A 125 3.65 -9.88 4.35
C LEU A 125 4.21 -11.30 4.54
N THR A 126 5.02 -11.52 5.57
CA THR A 126 5.53 -12.85 5.90
C THR A 126 4.39 -13.81 6.23
N GLN A 127 3.38 -13.36 6.99
CA GLN A 127 2.22 -14.18 7.33
C GLN A 127 1.36 -14.51 6.11
N THR A 128 1.17 -13.58 5.17
CA THR A 128 0.41 -13.86 3.93
C THR A 128 1.14 -14.88 3.05
N ILE A 129 2.46 -14.80 2.95
CA ILE A 129 3.29 -15.80 2.25
C ILE A 129 3.17 -17.17 2.93
N GLN A 130 3.27 -17.23 4.26
CA GLN A 130 3.12 -18.48 5.01
C GLN A 130 1.73 -19.10 4.83
N ALA A 131 0.66 -18.29 4.81
CA ALA A 131 -0.68 -18.76 4.50
C ALA A 131 -0.76 -19.32 3.06
N GLY A 132 -0.14 -18.66 2.08
CA GLY A 132 -0.07 -19.13 0.70
C GLY A 132 0.71 -20.46 0.53
N LEU A 133 1.76 -20.67 1.33
CA LEU A 133 2.49 -21.95 1.39
C LEU A 133 1.64 -23.06 2.01
N LYS A 134 0.95 -22.80 3.13
CA LYS A 134 0.02 -23.76 3.77
C LYS A 134 -1.10 -24.17 2.81
N LEU A 135 -1.63 -23.22 2.05
CA LEU A 135 -2.64 -23.42 1.02
C LEU A 135 -2.13 -24.14 -0.24
N LYS A 136 -0.82 -24.39 -0.34
CA LYS A 136 -0.13 -24.94 -1.53
C LYS A 136 -0.37 -24.12 -2.82
N VAL A 137 -0.77 -22.86 -2.68
CA VAL A 137 -0.91 -21.91 -3.81
C VAL A 137 0.47 -21.45 -4.25
N ILE A 138 1.37 -21.23 -3.30
CA ILE A 138 2.77 -20.87 -3.54
C ILE A 138 3.62 -22.13 -3.46
N LYS A 139 4.40 -22.42 -4.51
CA LYS A 139 5.42 -23.47 -4.46
C LYS A 139 6.66 -22.93 -3.75
N PRO A 140 7.31 -23.71 -2.86
CA PRO A 140 8.55 -23.28 -2.20
C PRO A 140 9.66 -22.89 -3.20
N ALA A 141 9.69 -23.53 -4.39
CA ALA A 141 10.62 -23.19 -5.45
C ALA A 141 10.45 -21.76 -5.99
N SER A 142 9.23 -21.21 -5.97
CA SER A 142 8.94 -19.85 -6.43
C SER A 142 9.54 -18.78 -5.52
N LEU A 143 9.83 -19.10 -4.25
CA LEU A 143 10.44 -18.16 -3.30
C LEU A 143 11.95 -17.96 -3.55
N LYS A 144 12.59 -18.81 -4.37
CA LYS A 144 14.03 -18.69 -4.65
C LYS A 144 14.40 -17.51 -5.54
N ARG A 145 13.44 -17.01 -6.33
CA ARG A 145 13.67 -15.92 -7.28
C ARG A 145 12.44 -15.03 -7.31
N VAL A 146 12.61 -13.79 -6.85
CA VAL A 146 11.62 -12.74 -7.01
C VAL A 146 12.02 -11.92 -8.23
N VAL A 147 11.14 -11.86 -9.24
CA VAL A 147 11.30 -10.96 -10.38
C VAL A 147 10.50 -9.71 -10.04
N VAL A 148 11.21 -8.60 -9.84
CA VAL A 148 10.60 -7.29 -9.61
C VAL A 148 10.74 -6.51 -10.90
N ASP A 149 9.63 -6.37 -11.64
CA ASP A 149 9.58 -5.41 -12.74
C ASP A 149 9.58 -4.01 -12.13
N THR A 150 10.74 -3.34 -12.15
CA THR A 150 10.82 -1.94 -11.76
C THR A 150 9.99 -1.14 -12.75
N THR A 151 8.88 -0.57 -12.32
CA THR A 151 8.14 0.43 -13.10
C THR A 151 9.08 1.57 -13.48
N VAL A 152 8.79 2.21 -14.62
CA VAL A 152 9.60 3.26 -15.24
C VAL A 152 10.17 4.18 -14.18
N GLN A 153 11.49 4.08 -13.97
CA GLN A 153 12.21 4.98 -13.10
C GLN A 153 11.85 6.40 -13.53
N GLU A 154 11.30 7.21 -12.63
CA GLU A 154 11.24 8.65 -12.85
C GLU A 154 12.68 9.09 -13.05
N LYS A 155 13.07 9.24 -14.32
CA LYS A 155 14.33 9.86 -14.66
C LYS A 155 14.29 11.18 -13.91
N ASN A 156 15.34 11.49 -13.16
CA ASN A 156 15.51 12.79 -12.52
C ASN A 156 15.81 13.84 -13.61
N ILE A 157 14.89 13.99 -14.55
CA ILE A 157 14.91 14.89 -15.68
C ILE A 157 13.87 15.96 -15.39
N THR A 158 14.36 17.20 -15.33
CA THR A 158 13.51 18.37 -15.45
C THR A 158 12.61 18.20 -16.67
N PHE A 159 11.31 18.48 -16.53
CA PHE A 159 10.32 18.45 -17.62
C PHE A 159 10.93 19.03 -18.91
N PRO A 160 10.92 18.28 -20.04
CA PRO A 160 11.74 18.61 -21.19
C PRO A 160 11.20 19.87 -21.84
N THR A 161 11.98 20.94 -21.78
CA THR A 161 11.96 21.98 -22.80
C THR A 161 13.27 21.83 -23.55
N ASP A 162 13.22 21.58 -24.86
CA ASP A 162 14.41 21.33 -25.69
C ASP A 162 15.53 22.34 -25.40
N ALA A 163 15.16 23.62 -25.21
CA ALA A 163 16.10 24.69 -24.89
C ALA A 163 16.84 24.51 -23.55
N LYS A 164 16.20 23.96 -22.51
CA LYS A 164 16.86 23.65 -21.23
C LYS A 164 17.86 22.51 -21.39
N LEU A 165 17.50 21.49 -22.20
CA LEU A 165 18.37 20.36 -22.48
C LEU A 165 19.61 20.80 -23.27
N TYR A 166 19.43 21.63 -24.32
CA TYR A 166 20.53 22.19 -25.10
C TYR A 166 21.48 23.06 -24.27
N ASN A 167 20.95 23.90 -23.37
CA ASN A 167 21.81 24.70 -22.50
C ASN A 167 22.60 23.84 -21.50
N LYS A 168 22.00 22.76 -20.97
CA LYS A 168 22.70 21.83 -20.07
C LYS A 168 23.81 21.05 -20.80
N ALA A 169 23.53 20.60 -22.03
CA ALA A 169 24.54 19.95 -22.88
C ALA A 169 25.71 20.90 -23.19
N ARG A 170 25.41 22.17 -23.53
CA ARG A 170 26.43 23.21 -23.74
C ARG A 170 27.30 23.41 -22.50
N GLN A 171 26.72 23.55 -21.30
CA GLN A 171 27.46 23.71 -20.05
C GLN A 171 28.43 22.55 -19.80
N GLN A 172 27.97 21.31 -20.00
CA GLN A 172 28.82 20.12 -19.87
C GLN A 172 29.95 20.12 -20.89
N LEU A 173 29.68 20.41 -22.17
CA LEU A 173 30.70 20.48 -23.21
C LEU A 173 31.74 21.57 -22.95
N THR A 174 31.32 22.75 -22.47
CA THR A 174 32.26 23.82 -22.11
C THR A 174 33.16 23.44 -20.94
N GLN A 175 32.64 22.64 -20.00
CA GLN A 175 33.41 22.17 -18.86
C GLN A 175 34.45 21.12 -19.27
N VAL A 176 34.05 20.15 -20.11
CA VAL A 176 34.97 19.16 -20.69
C VAL A 176 36.05 19.84 -21.54
N ALA A 177 35.70 20.82 -22.36
CA ALA A 177 36.67 21.57 -23.15
C ALA A 177 37.71 22.30 -22.27
N LYS A 178 37.28 22.84 -21.12
CA LYS A 178 38.17 23.47 -20.14
C LYS A 178 39.10 22.45 -19.48
N GLU A 179 38.58 21.27 -19.11
CA GLU A 179 39.36 20.17 -18.54
C GLU A 179 40.42 19.65 -19.53
N GLN A 180 40.11 19.66 -20.82
CA GLN A 180 41.02 19.23 -21.90
C GLN A 180 41.89 20.37 -22.47
N ASN A 181 41.90 21.56 -21.85
CA ASN A 181 42.64 22.74 -22.30
C ASN A 181 42.36 23.17 -23.76
N ILE A 182 41.15 22.90 -24.27
CA ILE A 182 40.73 23.31 -25.60
C ILE A 182 40.25 24.76 -25.55
N THR A 183 40.86 25.63 -26.35
CA THR A 183 40.47 27.04 -26.42
C THR A 183 39.22 27.19 -27.29
N LEU A 184 38.08 27.50 -26.68
CA LEU A 184 36.83 27.75 -27.39
C LEU A 184 36.75 29.21 -27.85
N ARG A 185 36.44 29.42 -29.14
CA ARG A 185 36.24 30.76 -29.70
C ARG A 185 35.04 31.49 -29.05
N GLN A 186 33.98 30.77 -28.72
CA GLN A 186 32.77 31.28 -28.06
C GLN A 186 32.15 30.19 -27.18
N THR A 187 31.70 30.55 -25.98
CA THR A 187 31.01 29.63 -25.05
C THR A 187 29.50 29.88 -24.97
N TYR A 188 28.99 30.99 -25.51
CA TYR A 188 27.58 31.42 -25.48
C TYR A 188 26.93 31.55 -24.08
N ASP A 189 27.71 31.55 -22.99
CA ASP A 189 27.18 31.67 -21.62
C ASP A 189 26.34 32.94 -21.42
N LYS A 190 26.83 34.08 -21.93
CA LYS A 190 26.15 35.37 -21.81
C LYS A 190 24.81 35.38 -22.56
N ALA A 191 24.78 34.85 -23.78
CA ALA A 191 23.57 34.77 -24.60
C ALA A 191 22.52 33.84 -23.97
N CYS A 192 22.93 32.67 -23.47
CA CYS A 192 22.02 31.75 -22.77
C CYS A 192 21.45 32.36 -21.48
N ARG A 193 22.23 33.15 -20.73
CA ARG A 193 21.77 33.83 -19.52
C ARG A 193 20.64 34.83 -19.80
N GLU A 194 20.66 35.49 -20.96
CA GLU A 194 19.62 36.45 -21.38
C GLU A 194 18.40 35.77 -22.01
N LEU A 195 18.60 34.70 -22.78
CA LEU A 195 17.53 34.04 -23.55
C LEU A 195 16.75 33.01 -22.73
N MET A 196 17.39 32.32 -21.77
CA MET A 196 16.73 31.26 -20.99
C MET A 196 15.49 31.70 -20.21
N PRO A 197 15.48 32.87 -19.54
CA PRO A 197 14.30 33.35 -18.82
C PRO A 197 13.14 33.78 -19.74
N LYS A 198 13.41 34.05 -21.03
CA LYS A 198 12.39 34.49 -22.00
C LYS A 198 11.57 33.32 -22.57
N ILE A 199 12.12 32.11 -22.56
CA ILE A 199 11.47 30.91 -23.11
C ILE A 199 10.23 30.50 -22.28
N GLY A 200 10.23 30.76 -20.97
CA GLY A 200 9.06 30.50 -20.11
C GLY A 200 7.98 31.58 -20.15
N ARG A 201 8.13 32.64 -20.97
CA ARG A 201 7.17 33.76 -21.07
C ARG A 201 6.17 33.62 -22.21
N TYR A 202 6.36 32.63 -23.09
CA TYR A 202 5.51 32.36 -24.26
C TYR A 202 4.66 31.09 -24.09
N GLY A 203 4.45 30.64 -22.85
CA GLY A 203 3.63 29.48 -22.50
C GLY A 203 2.49 29.89 -21.57
#